data_AF-A0A2S2PD04-F1
#
_entry.id   AF-A0A2S2PD04-F1
#
_cell.length_a   1.000
_cell.length_b   1.000
_cell.length_c   1.000
_cell.angle_alpha   90.00
_cell.angle_beta   90.00
_cell.angle_gamma   90.00
#
_symmetry.space_group_name_H-M   'P 1'
#
loop_
_entity.id
_entity.type
_entity.pdbx_description
1 polymer ?
#
loop_
_entity_poly.entity_id
_entity_poly.type
_entity_poly.pdbx_seq_one_letter_code
_entity_poly.pdbx_strand_id
1 'polypeptide(L)'
;DFDRLNLSINNFNWDIILSSNDIDVDVTNFINKIDLCIANSTKKISRKFNSYNYKLKPWITKGIIVSIRHREKMYGQKINNPDNITLISKYNKFRNLLNTLIKKAKSMYYHNKIYNNKGNVKKLWETIKYVTNNSSNNSKNTVHSLINNEGVKISDNKIIPNIFNDYFSSIGMNIYDNILNKNYFNDNFHDLNKGCYINESIFFTPITHDEIIKFIQKIKDHSSFYEGNLSNKVLKMTSTSISKPLAIIFNKIVELGIFPLAFKKAVVIPIFKSGDKGLPENYRPISLTLE
;
A
#
# COMPACT_ATOMS: atom_id res chain seq x y z
N ASP A 1 6.42 -8.20 19.97
CA ASP A 1 7.39 -7.74 20.97
C ASP A 1 8.70 -7.54 20.23
N PHE A 2 9.10 -6.28 20.02
CA PHE A 2 10.26 -5.99 19.16
C PHE A 2 11.59 -6.24 19.86
N ASP A 3 11.66 -6.13 21.18
CA ASP A 3 12.87 -6.43 21.93
C ASP A 3 13.16 -7.93 21.86
N ARG A 4 12.13 -8.75 22.10
CA ARG A 4 12.23 -10.21 21.91
C ARG A 4 12.60 -10.60 20.48
N LEU A 5 12.07 -9.90 19.49
CA LEU A 5 12.39 -10.14 18.08
C LEU A 5 13.86 -9.83 17.77
N ASN A 6 14.36 -8.67 18.21
CA ASN A 6 15.77 -8.29 18.04
C ASN A 6 16.72 -9.29 18.71
N LEU A 7 16.42 -9.71 19.94
CA LEU A 7 17.20 -10.74 20.64
C LEU A 7 17.21 -12.07 19.87
N SER A 8 16.05 -12.49 19.35
CA SER A 8 15.93 -13.74 18.59
C SER A 8 16.77 -13.70 17.31
N ILE A 9 16.77 -12.56 16.59
CA ILE A 9 17.56 -12.38 15.37
C ILE A 9 19.07 -12.40 15.68
N ASN A 10 19.49 -11.76 16.77
CA ASN A 10 20.90 -11.69 17.16
C ASN A 10 21.46 -13.02 17.67
N ASN A 11 20.61 -13.95 18.11
CA ASN A 11 21.04 -15.27 18.58
C ASN A 11 21.55 -16.19 17.45
N PHE A 12 21.34 -15.84 16.19
CA PHE A 12 21.82 -16.63 15.06
C PHE A 12 23.24 -16.26 14.66
N ASN A 13 24.07 -17.28 14.39
CA ASN A 13 25.34 -17.08 13.70
C ASN A 13 25.08 -16.97 12.19
N TRP A 14 24.84 -15.74 11.73
CA TRP A 14 24.54 -15.46 10.33
C TRP A 14 25.67 -15.78 9.36
N ASP A 15 26.92 -15.72 9.80
CA ASP A 15 28.08 -16.05 8.97
C ASP A 15 28.08 -17.54 8.58
N ILE A 16 27.58 -18.42 9.45
CA ILE A 16 27.42 -19.86 9.18
C ILE A 16 26.13 -20.14 8.38
N ILE A 17 25.04 -19.45 8.69
CA ILE A 17 23.74 -19.70 8.05
C ILE A 17 23.74 -19.25 6.58
N LEU A 18 24.55 -18.24 6.26
CA LEU A 18 24.64 -17.61 4.94
C LEU A 18 25.96 -17.96 4.21
N SER A 19 26.52 -19.13 4.51
CA SER A 19 27.80 -19.60 3.95
C SER A 19 27.64 -20.53 2.75
N SER A 20 26.46 -20.63 2.13
CA SER A 20 26.26 -21.46 0.92
C SER A 20 27.16 -20.96 -0.22
N ASN A 21 27.24 -21.66 -1.35
CA ASN A 21 27.76 -21.05 -2.60
C ASN A 21 26.61 -20.50 -3.48
N ASP A 22 25.37 -20.87 -3.14
CA ASP A 22 24.17 -20.45 -3.84
C ASP A 22 23.44 -19.36 -3.04
N ILE A 23 23.29 -18.18 -3.65
CA ILE A 23 22.63 -17.03 -3.03
C ILE A 23 21.13 -17.27 -2.81
N ASP A 24 20.47 -18.06 -3.65
CA ASP A 24 19.05 -18.37 -3.50
C ASP A 24 18.79 -19.22 -2.25
N VAL A 25 19.71 -20.13 -1.93
CA VAL A 25 19.68 -20.93 -0.71
C VAL A 25 19.85 -20.04 0.52
N ASP A 26 20.82 -19.12 0.51
CA ASP A 26 21.06 -18.22 1.65
C ASP A 26 19.91 -17.27 1.90
N VAL A 27 19.33 -16.69 0.85
CA VAL A 27 18.16 -15.83 0.97
C VAL A 27 16.94 -16.59 1.48
N THR A 28 16.76 -17.84 1.03
CA THR A 28 15.70 -18.72 1.55
C THR A 28 15.91 -19.02 3.03
N ASN A 29 17.14 -19.33 3.44
CA ASN A 29 17.49 -19.54 4.84
C ASN A 29 17.22 -18.30 5.69
N PHE A 30 17.64 -17.12 5.21
CA PHE A 30 17.37 -15.84 5.84
C PHE A 30 15.87 -15.61 6.06
N ILE A 31 15.05 -15.71 5.00
CA ILE A 31 13.61 -15.50 5.09
C ILE A 31 12.98 -16.46 6.10
N ASN A 32 13.30 -17.76 6.02
CA ASN A 32 12.76 -18.78 6.93
C ASN A 32 13.12 -18.50 8.40
N LYS A 33 14.36 -18.09 8.68
CA LYS A 33 14.79 -17.76 10.05
C LYS A 33 14.11 -16.49 10.56
N ILE A 34 13.96 -15.47 9.72
CA ILE A 34 13.25 -14.23 10.09
C ILE A 34 11.77 -14.51 10.37
N ASP A 35 11.10 -15.28 9.51
CA ASP A 35 9.69 -15.66 9.72
C ASP A 35 9.50 -16.44 11.02
N LEU A 36 10.41 -17.38 11.33
CA LEU A 36 10.43 -18.09 12.61
C LEU A 36 10.56 -17.13 13.80
N CYS A 37 11.48 -16.16 13.73
CA CYS A 37 11.67 -15.16 14.79
C CYS A 37 10.40 -14.32 15.00
N ILE A 38 9.78 -13.88 13.90
CA ILE A 38 8.57 -13.07 13.94
C ILE A 38 7.41 -13.87 14.52
N ALA A 39 7.22 -15.13 14.10
CA ALA A 39 6.19 -16.01 14.63
C ALA A 39 6.34 -16.20 16.15
N ASN A 40 7.56 -16.46 16.62
CA ASN A 40 7.85 -16.66 18.05
C ASN A 40 7.72 -15.38 18.89
N SER A 41 7.89 -14.21 18.27
CA SER A 41 7.84 -12.90 18.94
C SER A 41 6.47 -12.21 18.82
N THR A 42 5.51 -12.87 18.17
CA THR A 42 4.17 -12.35 17.91
C THR A 42 3.11 -13.11 18.70
N LYS A 43 2.14 -12.36 19.25
CA LYS A 43 0.93 -12.93 19.89
C LYS A 43 -0.29 -12.39 19.14
N LYS A 44 -1.16 -13.28 18.65
CA LYS A 44 -2.44 -12.90 18.04
C LYS A 44 -3.41 -12.51 19.16
N ILE A 45 -3.95 -11.29 19.11
CA ILE A 45 -4.93 -10.79 20.07
C ILE A 45 -6.24 -10.52 19.33
N SER A 46 -7.32 -11.19 19.74
CA SER A 46 -8.66 -10.87 19.24
C SER A 46 -9.15 -9.59 19.92
N ARG A 47 -9.33 -8.52 19.13
CA ARG A 47 -9.96 -7.29 19.61
C ARG A 47 -11.44 -7.30 19.24
N LYS A 48 -12.32 -7.31 20.25
CA LYS A 48 -13.74 -7.02 20.04
C LYS A 48 -13.87 -5.52 19.73
N PHE A 49 -14.20 -5.19 18.48
CA PHE A 49 -14.52 -3.81 18.12
C PHE A 49 -15.88 -3.45 18.74
N ASN A 50 -15.86 -2.60 19.76
CA ASN A 50 -17.08 -2.14 20.39
C ASN A 50 -17.69 -1.02 19.52
N SER A 51 -18.71 -1.36 18.73
CA SER A 51 -19.36 -0.45 17.78
C SER A 51 -19.92 0.82 18.44
N TYR A 52 -20.25 0.75 19.73
CA TYR A 52 -20.80 1.85 20.53
C TYR A 52 -19.84 3.04 20.73
N ASN A 53 -18.52 2.84 20.59
CA ASN A 53 -17.53 3.89 20.81
C ASN A 53 -17.16 4.69 19.54
N TYR A 54 -17.67 4.31 18.37
CA TYR A 54 -17.42 5.03 17.13
C TYR A 54 -18.48 6.12 16.89
N LYS A 55 -18.06 7.39 16.92
CA LYS A 55 -18.90 8.49 16.45
C LYS A 55 -19.06 8.38 14.92
N LEU A 56 -20.24 7.99 14.45
CA LEU A 56 -20.58 7.95 13.01
C LEU A 56 -20.32 9.30 12.30
N LYS A 57 -20.52 10.41 13.02
CA LYS A 57 -20.29 11.77 12.51
C LYS A 57 -19.47 12.56 13.54
N PRO A 58 -18.21 12.95 13.22
CA PRO A 58 -17.31 13.61 14.17
C PRO A 58 -17.84 14.93 14.74
N TRP A 59 -18.63 15.67 13.96
CA TRP A 59 -19.21 16.96 14.33
C TRP A 59 -20.46 16.85 15.23
N ILE A 60 -20.94 15.65 15.52
CA ILE A 60 -22.08 15.44 16.42
C ILE A 60 -21.56 15.34 17.86
N THR A 61 -21.88 16.34 18.67
CA THR A 61 -21.51 16.41 20.08
C THR A 61 -22.53 15.68 20.96
N LYS A 62 -22.16 15.39 22.22
CA LYS A 62 -23.10 14.84 23.21
C LYS A 62 -24.35 15.72 23.36
N GLY A 63 -24.19 17.04 23.38
CA GLY A 63 -25.31 17.99 23.46
C GLY A 63 -26.26 17.92 22.25
N ILE A 64 -25.72 17.76 21.03
CA ILE A 64 -26.55 17.53 19.83
C ILE A 64 -27.30 16.20 19.94
N ILE A 65 -26.67 15.14 20.48
CA ILE A 65 -27.34 13.84 20.70
C ILE A 65 -28.51 13.99 21.67
N VAL A 66 -28.32 14.68 22.81
CA VAL A 66 -29.40 14.96 23.77
C VAL A 66 -30.53 15.73 23.08
N SER A 67 -30.18 16.74 22.28
CA SER A 67 -31.16 17.55 21.54
C SER A 67 -31.92 16.73 20.49
N ILE A 68 -31.26 15.80 19.79
CA ILE A 68 -31.91 14.86 18.87
C ILE A 68 -32.93 14.00 19.61
N ARG A 69 -32.54 13.40 20.74
CA ARG A 69 -33.46 12.57 21.56
C ARG A 69 -34.66 13.38 22.05
N HIS A 70 -34.45 14.63 22.44
CA HIS A 70 -35.52 15.53 22.84
C HIS A 70 -36.48 15.84 21.68
N ARG A 71 -35.95 16.06 20.47
CA ARG A 71 -36.76 16.23 19.24
C ARG A 71 -37.61 14.98 19.00
N GLU A 72 -37.03 13.77 19.08
CA GLU A 72 -37.77 12.52 18.86
C GLU A 72 -38.90 12.34 19.89
N LYS A 73 -38.65 12.69 21.16
CA LYS A 73 -39.70 12.71 22.20
C LYS A 73 -40.83 13.67 21.85
N MET A 74 -40.49 14.91 21.44
CA MET A 74 -41.48 15.90 21.01
C MET A 74 -42.24 15.48 19.75
N TYR A 75 -41.57 14.78 18.83
CA TYR A 75 -42.21 14.23 17.64
C TYR A 75 -43.26 13.16 17.99
N GLY A 76 -42.93 12.25 18.92
CA GLY A 76 -43.91 11.28 19.43
C GLY A 76 -45.11 11.96 20.09
N GLN A 77 -44.87 12.99 20.91
CA GLN A 77 -45.96 13.78 21.53
C GLN A 77 -46.84 14.49 20.49
N LYS A 78 -46.24 15.00 19.41
CA LYS A 78 -46.95 15.61 18.29
C LYS A 78 -47.82 14.58 17.56
N ILE A 79 -47.31 13.38 17.29
CA ILE A 79 -48.09 12.31 16.63
C ILE A 79 -49.29 11.92 17.49
N ASN A 80 -49.12 11.82 18.81
CA ASN A 80 -50.18 11.42 19.71
C ASN A 80 -51.22 12.52 19.98
N ASN A 81 -50.93 13.77 19.61
CA ASN A 81 -51.81 14.92 19.84
C ASN A 81 -51.87 15.82 18.59
N PRO A 82 -52.46 15.33 17.49
CA PRO A 82 -52.42 16.01 16.19
C PRO A 82 -53.15 17.36 16.19
N ASP A 83 -54.17 17.54 17.03
CA ASP A 83 -54.96 18.79 17.09
C ASP A 83 -54.30 19.88 17.96
N ASN A 84 -53.21 19.55 18.66
CA ASN A 84 -52.53 20.51 19.53
C ASN A 84 -51.56 21.41 18.74
N ILE A 85 -52.11 22.53 18.24
CA ILE A 85 -51.38 23.55 17.47
C ILE A 85 -50.14 24.07 18.21
N THR A 86 -50.20 24.21 19.55
CA THR A 86 -49.08 24.72 20.35
C THR A 86 -47.89 23.75 20.38
N LEU A 87 -48.16 22.45 20.50
CA LEU A 87 -47.14 21.39 20.45
C LEU A 87 -46.50 21.30 19.06
N ILE A 88 -47.30 21.40 18.00
CA ILE A 88 -46.81 21.43 16.62
C ILE A 88 -45.85 22.61 16.41
N SER A 89 -46.25 23.80 16.85
CA SER A 89 -45.43 25.01 16.73
C SER A 89 -44.11 24.90 17.52
N LYS A 90 -44.16 24.41 18.77
CA LYS A 90 -42.96 24.16 19.60
C LYS A 90 -42.02 23.15 18.94
N TYR A 91 -42.55 22.03 18.45
CA TYR A 91 -41.76 21.02 17.73
C TYR A 91 -41.09 21.60 16.49
N ASN A 92 -41.82 22.34 15.65
CA ASN A 92 -41.27 22.93 14.43
C ASN A 92 -40.14 23.92 14.74
N LYS A 93 -40.33 24.79 15.74
CA LYS A 93 -39.30 25.73 16.20
C LYS A 93 -38.04 24.99 16.69
N PHE A 94 -38.22 23.97 17.53
CA PHE A 94 -37.10 23.19 18.06
C PHE A 94 -36.37 22.39 16.98
N ARG A 95 -37.11 21.76 16.06
CA ARG A 95 -36.55 21.05 14.90
C ARG A 95 -35.70 21.99 14.04
N ASN A 96 -36.19 23.19 13.76
CA ASN A 96 -35.47 24.18 12.96
C ASN A 96 -34.19 24.65 13.66
N LEU A 97 -34.26 24.95 14.96
CA LEU A 97 -33.08 25.29 15.77
C LEU A 97 -32.05 24.15 15.79
N LEU A 98 -32.49 22.91 15.98
CA LEU A 98 -31.60 21.76 15.97
C LEU A 98 -30.94 21.58 14.60
N ASN A 99 -31.69 21.76 13.51
CA ASN A 99 -31.15 21.71 12.15
C ASN A 99 -30.09 22.79 11.90
N THR A 100 -30.30 24.03 12.37
CA THR A 100 -29.31 25.10 12.24
C THR A 100 -28.07 24.82 13.07
N LEU A 101 -28.22 24.30 14.30
CA LEU A 101 -27.10 23.90 15.15
C LEU A 101 -26.27 22.77 14.52
N ILE A 102 -26.91 21.74 13.96
CA ILE A 102 -26.21 20.66 13.27
C ILE A 102 -25.45 21.18 12.05
N LYS A 103 -26.04 22.10 11.26
CA LYS A 103 -25.37 22.75 10.12
C LYS A 103 -24.14 23.56 10.57
N LYS A 104 -24.27 24.37 11.63
CA LYS A 104 -23.15 25.15 12.19
C LYS A 104 -22.03 24.25 12.72
N ALA A 105 -22.38 23.20 13.47
CA ALA A 105 -21.41 22.24 13.99
C ALA A 105 -20.64 21.54 12.87
N LYS A 106 -21.34 21.13 11.79
CA LYS A 106 -20.71 20.55 10.60
C LYS A 106 -19.74 21.54 9.93
N SER A 107 -20.17 22.79 9.72
CA SER A 107 -19.34 23.83 9.11
C SER A 107 -18.08 24.10 9.92
N MET A 108 -18.23 24.32 11.22
CA MET A 108 -17.11 24.60 12.13
C MET A 108 -16.11 23.45 12.20
N TYR A 109 -16.58 22.20 12.18
CA TYR A 109 -15.71 21.03 12.11
C TYR A 109 -14.82 21.04 10.86
N TYR A 110 -15.40 21.24 9.66
CA TYR A 110 -14.61 21.26 8.43
C TYR A 110 -13.71 22.48 8.32
N HIS A 111 -14.17 23.64 8.79
CA HIS A 111 -13.34 24.84 8.87
C HIS A 111 -12.08 24.58 9.70
N ASN A 112 -12.24 24.03 10.91
CA ASN A 112 -11.12 23.69 11.78
C ASN A 112 -10.24 22.59 11.16
N LYS A 113 -10.83 21.58 10.52
CA LYS A 113 -10.08 20.52 9.85
C LYS A 113 -9.21 21.06 8.71
N ILE A 114 -9.74 21.98 7.91
CA ILE A 114 -8.99 22.66 6.83
C ILE A 114 -7.90 23.55 7.42
N TYR A 115 -8.24 24.37 8.41
CA TYR A 115 -7.31 25.28 9.06
C TYR A 115 -6.11 24.55 9.68
N ASN A 116 -6.36 23.44 10.37
CA ASN A 116 -5.32 22.64 11.02
C ASN A 116 -4.43 21.87 10.01
N ASN A 117 -4.85 21.73 8.75
CA ASN A 117 -4.11 21.00 7.72
C ASN A 117 -3.56 21.90 6.61
N LYS A 118 -3.43 23.22 6.83
CA LYS A 118 -2.95 24.20 5.84
C LYS A 118 -1.59 23.85 5.20
N GLY A 119 -0.69 23.19 5.94
CA GLY A 119 0.63 22.76 5.43
C GLY A 119 0.63 21.40 4.71
N ASN A 120 -0.50 20.69 4.63
CA ASN A 120 -0.59 19.38 4.02
C ASN A 120 -1.66 19.36 2.91
N VAL A 121 -1.22 19.68 1.70
CA VAL A 121 -2.06 19.76 0.48
C VAL A 121 -2.85 18.46 0.27
N LYS A 122 -2.26 17.30 0.53
CA LYS A 122 -2.94 16.00 0.40
C LYS A 122 -4.13 15.89 1.35
N LYS A 123 -3.95 16.15 2.64
CA LYS A 123 -5.03 16.11 3.65
C LYS A 123 -6.12 17.15 3.39
N LEU A 124 -5.74 18.30 2.86
CA LEU A 124 -6.68 19.33 2.43
C LEU A 124 -7.59 18.79 1.31
N TRP A 125 -7.00 18.23 0.25
CA TRP A 125 -7.75 17.64 -0.87
C TRP A 125 -8.60 16.44 -0.44
N GLU A 126 -8.10 15.57 0.44
CA GLU A 126 -8.90 14.48 1.03
C GLU A 126 -10.14 15.01 1.76
N THR A 127 -10.00 16.11 2.50
CA THR A 127 -11.11 16.75 3.21
C THR A 127 -12.12 17.38 2.25
N ILE A 128 -11.65 18.10 1.23
CA ILE A 128 -12.51 18.67 0.19
C ILE A 128 -13.28 17.55 -0.52
N LYS A 129 -12.57 16.50 -0.95
CA LYS A 129 -13.13 15.33 -1.65
C LYS A 129 -14.25 14.67 -0.84
N TYR A 130 -14.05 14.53 0.48
CA TYR A 130 -15.05 13.99 1.40
C TYR A 130 -16.28 14.89 1.51
N VAL A 131 -16.09 16.21 1.58
CA VAL A 131 -17.20 17.17 1.77
C VAL A 131 -18.05 17.35 0.53
N THR A 132 -17.41 17.40 -0.65
CA THR A 132 -18.09 17.65 -1.92
C THR A 132 -18.85 16.43 -2.44
N ASN A 133 -18.77 15.28 -1.75
CA ASN A 133 -19.22 14.00 -2.29
C ASN A 133 -18.62 13.67 -3.66
N ASN A 134 -17.58 14.41 -4.08
CA ASN A 134 -16.61 13.96 -5.08
C ASN A 134 -15.67 12.94 -4.45
N SER A 135 -16.16 12.06 -3.56
CA SER A 135 -15.81 10.68 -3.77
C SER A 135 -16.23 10.40 -5.21
N SER A 136 -15.32 10.66 -6.15
CA SER A 136 -15.28 9.81 -7.31
C SER A 136 -15.49 8.45 -6.69
N ASN A 137 -16.56 7.79 -7.11
CA ASN A 137 -16.49 6.36 -7.25
C ASN A 137 -15.28 6.16 -8.16
N ASN A 138 -14.07 6.28 -7.60
CA ASN A 138 -13.05 5.31 -7.78
C ASN A 138 -13.77 4.04 -7.31
N SER A 139 -14.65 3.50 -8.18
CA SER A 139 -14.52 2.11 -8.55
C SER A 139 -13.03 1.90 -8.46
N LYS A 140 -12.63 1.08 -7.48
CA LYS A 140 -11.23 0.69 -7.32
C LYS A 140 -10.70 0.47 -8.74
N ASN A 141 -9.40 0.64 -8.99
CA ASN A 141 -8.84 0.25 -10.29
C ASN A 141 -8.97 -1.28 -10.55
N THR A 142 -10.00 -1.94 -10.02
CA THR A 142 -10.55 -3.22 -10.41
C THR A 142 -11.03 -3.13 -11.84
N VAL A 143 -10.24 -3.75 -12.70
CA VAL A 143 -10.64 -4.14 -14.04
C VAL A 143 -11.75 -5.17 -13.88
N HIS A 144 -12.98 -4.80 -14.26
CA HIS A 144 -14.16 -5.67 -14.14
C HIS A 144 -14.29 -6.65 -15.30
N SER A 145 -13.65 -6.34 -16.42
CA SER A 145 -13.66 -7.20 -17.59
C SER A 145 -12.57 -6.83 -18.58
N LEU A 146 -12.09 -7.83 -19.30
CA LEU A 146 -11.24 -7.69 -20.48
C LEU A 146 -11.97 -8.22 -21.72
N ILE A 147 -11.47 -7.88 -22.90
CA ILE A 147 -11.94 -8.39 -24.18
C ILE A 147 -10.83 -9.29 -24.73
N ASN A 148 -11.16 -10.53 -25.09
CA ASN A 148 -10.21 -11.42 -25.75
C ASN A 148 -10.09 -11.11 -27.26
N ASN A 149 -9.17 -11.76 -27.96
CA ASN A 149 -8.94 -11.54 -29.39
C ASN A 149 -10.16 -11.86 -30.29
N GLU A 150 -11.15 -12.59 -29.77
CA GLU A 150 -12.39 -12.97 -30.45
C GLU A 150 -13.56 -12.01 -30.14
N GLY A 151 -13.31 -10.95 -29.37
CA GLY A 151 -14.34 -9.98 -28.96
C GLY A 151 -15.20 -10.42 -27.77
N VAL A 152 -14.90 -11.56 -27.16
CA VAL A 152 -15.62 -12.10 -25.99
C VAL A 152 -15.14 -11.39 -24.72
N LYS A 153 -16.12 -10.98 -23.90
CA LYS A 153 -15.88 -10.31 -22.63
C LYS A 153 -15.56 -11.32 -21.52
N ILE A 154 -14.36 -11.24 -20.96
CA ILE A 154 -13.89 -12.02 -19.81
C ILE A 154 -14.11 -11.20 -18.54
N SER A 155 -14.83 -11.73 -17.56
CA SER A 155 -15.13 -11.04 -16.29
C SER A 155 -14.68 -11.79 -15.03
N ASP A 156 -13.99 -12.93 -15.18
CA ASP A 156 -13.51 -13.72 -14.05
C ASP A 156 -12.31 -13.05 -13.36
N ASN A 157 -12.47 -12.75 -12.07
CA ASN A 157 -11.46 -12.12 -11.22
C ASN A 157 -10.19 -12.97 -11.01
N LYS A 158 -10.20 -14.27 -11.30
CA LYS A 158 -9.01 -15.13 -11.27
C LYS A 158 -8.27 -15.16 -12.60
N ILE A 159 -8.99 -15.01 -13.70
CA ILE A 159 -8.43 -15.08 -15.06
C ILE A 159 -7.80 -13.74 -15.45
N ILE A 160 -8.47 -12.62 -15.14
CA ILE A 160 -8.03 -11.27 -15.49
C ILE A 160 -6.57 -10.99 -15.05
N PRO A 161 -6.14 -11.30 -13.81
CA PRO A 161 -4.75 -11.10 -13.39
C PRO A 161 -3.74 -11.90 -14.22
N ASN A 162 -4.06 -13.15 -14.60
CA ASN A 162 -3.18 -13.98 -15.42
C ASN A 162 -3.03 -13.39 -16.82
N ILE A 163 -4.12 -12.92 -17.43
CA ILE A 163 -4.05 -12.23 -18.74
C ILE A 163 -3.12 -11.01 -18.68
N PHE A 164 -3.21 -10.20 -17.61
CA PHE A 164 -2.30 -9.08 -17.42
C PHE A 164 -0.86 -9.54 -17.22
N ASN A 165 -0.64 -10.57 -16.41
CA ASN A 165 0.70 -11.10 -16.15
C ASN A 165 1.34 -11.63 -17.44
N ASP A 166 0.61 -12.43 -18.22
CA ASP A 166 1.07 -12.98 -19.49
C ASP A 166 1.36 -11.88 -20.50
N TYR A 167 0.48 -10.88 -20.62
CA TYR A 167 0.73 -9.72 -21.47
C TYR A 167 1.98 -8.92 -21.05
N PHE A 168 2.09 -8.54 -19.76
CA PHE A 168 3.20 -7.71 -19.30
C PHE A 168 4.56 -8.43 -19.31
N SER A 169 4.57 -9.75 -19.10
CA SER A 169 5.79 -10.56 -19.17
C SER A 169 6.23 -10.84 -20.61
N SER A 170 5.29 -11.01 -21.55
CA SER A 170 5.60 -11.32 -22.96
C SER A 170 5.85 -10.10 -23.84
N ILE A 171 5.29 -8.93 -23.52
CA ILE A 171 5.34 -7.76 -24.42
C ILE A 171 6.78 -7.33 -24.77
N GLY A 172 7.73 -7.47 -23.83
CA GLY A 172 9.14 -7.18 -24.09
C GLY A 172 9.74 -8.09 -25.15
N MET A 173 9.48 -9.40 -25.06
CA MET A 173 9.95 -10.38 -26.04
C MET A 173 9.27 -10.16 -27.41
N ASN A 174 7.97 -9.88 -27.41
CA ASN A 174 7.25 -9.57 -28.64
C ASN A 174 7.82 -8.33 -29.34
N ILE A 175 8.21 -7.30 -28.59
CA ILE A 175 8.87 -6.11 -29.17
C ILE A 175 10.24 -6.49 -29.74
N TYR A 176 11.03 -7.27 -29.00
CA TYR A 176 12.34 -7.74 -29.44
C TYR A 176 12.25 -8.53 -30.76
N ASP A 177 11.36 -9.52 -30.84
CA ASP A 177 11.16 -10.32 -32.05
C ASP A 177 10.69 -9.47 -33.24
N ASN A 178 9.83 -8.48 -32.99
CA ASN A 178 9.40 -7.53 -34.02
C ASN A 178 10.52 -6.63 -34.54
N ILE A 179 11.53 -6.32 -33.73
CA ILE A 179 12.71 -5.56 -34.15
C ILE A 179 13.60 -6.42 -35.04
N LEU A 180 13.85 -7.68 -34.64
CA LEU A 180 14.62 -8.63 -35.43
C LEU A 180 13.98 -8.90 -36.80
N ASN A 181 12.66 -9.08 -36.84
CA ASN A 181 11.90 -9.29 -38.08
C ASN A 181 11.98 -8.10 -39.05
N LYS A 182 12.39 -6.91 -38.59
CA LYS A 182 12.61 -5.72 -39.41
C LYS A 182 14.07 -5.57 -39.88
N ASN A 183 14.88 -6.62 -39.74
CA ASN A 183 16.31 -6.65 -40.10
C ASN A 183 17.17 -5.62 -39.34
N TYR A 184 16.75 -5.22 -38.14
CA TYR A 184 17.65 -4.54 -37.21
C TYR A 184 18.48 -5.60 -36.49
N PHE A 185 19.79 -5.58 -36.69
CA PHE A 185 20.72 -6.51 -36.05
C PHE A 185 21.33 -5.86 -34.82
N ASN A 186 21.55 -6.65 -33.78
CA ASN A 186 22.42 -6.24 -32.68
C ASN A 186 23.87 -6.39 -33.15
N ASP A 187 24.64 -5.33 -33.05
CA ASP A 187 26.10 -5.46 -33.04
C ASP A 187 26.49 -6.35 -31.85
N ASN A 188 27.49 -7.21 -32.05
CA ASN A 188 27.99 -8.04 -30.96
C ASN A 188 28.55 -7.13 -29.84
N PHE A 189 28.25 -7.44 -28.58
CA PHE A 189 28.81 -6.74 -27.42
C PHE A 189 30.34 -6.63 -27.48
N HIS A 190 31.00 -7.65 -28.02
CA HIS A 190 32.45 -7.62 -28.24
C HIS A 190 32.85 -6.51 -29.24
N ASP A 191 32.08 -6.32 -30.32
CA ASP A 191 32.33 -5.28 -31.32
C ASP A 191 32.01 -3.88 -30.79
N LEU A 192 30.95 -3.75 -29.98
CA LEU A 192 30.60 -2.50 -29.29
C LEU A 192 31.69 -2.06 -28.27
N ASN A 193 32.43 -3.02 -27.70
CA ASN A 193 33.50 -2.74 -26.75
C ASN A 193 34.90 -2.70 -27.37
N LYS A 194 35.06 -2.96 -28.67
CA LYS A 194 36.37 -2.85 -29.34
C LYS A 194 36.86 -1.40 -29.23
N GLY A 195 38.01 -1.21 -28.59
CA GLY A 195 38.61 0.11 -28.37
C GLY A 195 38.03 0.90 -27.19
N CYS A 196 37.16 0.30 -26.38
CA CYS A 196 36.69 0.90 -25.13
C CYS A 196 37.74 0.67 -24.03
N TYR A 197 38.73 1.56 -23.95
CA TYR A 197 39.73 1.55 -22.89
C TYR A 197 39.16 2.25 -21.65
N ILE A 198 38.78 1.46 -20.64
CA ILE A 198 38.33 2.00 -19.35
C ILE A 198 39.56 2.38 -18.53
N ASN A 199 40.00 3.62 -18.69
CA ASN A 199 41.16 4.16 -17.95
C ASN A 199 40.83 4.42 -16.46
N GLU A 200 39.55 4.58 -16.13
CA GLU A 200 39.05 4.82 -14.78
C GLU A 200 37.99 3.78 -14.44
N SER A 201 38.32 2.82 -13.58
CA SER A 201 37.40 1.78 -13.13
C SER A 201 36.70 2.22 -11.84
N ILE A 202 35.43 1.84 -11.71
CA ILE A 202 34.68 1.99 -10.46
C ILE A 202 34.96 0.78 -9.55
N PHE A 203 35.30 1.05 -8.29
CA PHE A 203 35.45 0.01 -7.28
C PHE A 203 34.37 0.19 -6.21
N PHE A 204 33.71 -0.90 -5.86
CA PHE A 204 32.75 -0.91 -4.76
C PHE A 204 33.46 -1.36 -3.49
N THR A 205 33.32 -0.60 -2.43
CA THR A 205 33.62 -1.08 -1.08
C THR A 205 32.49 -1.98 -0.60
N PRO A 206 32.76 -3.00 0.24
CA PRO A 206 31.71 -3.83 0.81
C PRO A 206 30.66 -2.99 1.55
N ILE A 207 29.39 -3.31 1.31
CA ILE A 207 28.24 -2.72 1.98
C ILE A 207 28.33 -3.04 3.46
N THR A 208 28.26 -2.01 4.29
CA THR A 208 28.33 -2.14 5.75
C THR A 208 26.94 -2.26 6.36
N HIS A 209 26.85 -2.91 7.53
CA HIS A 209 25.60 -3.00 8.27
C HIS A 209 25.09 -1.61 8.71
N ASP A 210 25.98 -0.66 9.01
CA ASP A 210 25.62 0.72 9.35
C ASP A 210 24.94 1.47 8.19
N GLU A 211 25.39 1.25 6.95
CA GLU A 211 24.72 1.79 5.77
C GLU A 211 23.31 1.23 5.65
N ILE A 212 23.15 -0.08 5.84
CA ILE A 212 21.84 -0.75 5.79
C ILE A 212 20.90 -0.18 6.86
N ILE A 213 21.37 0.03 8.10
CA ILE A 213 20.58 0.68 9.15
C ILE A 213 20.09 2.06 8.68
N LYS A 214 21.00 2.88 8.14
CA LYS A 214 20.66 4.24 7.65
C LYS A 214 19.63 4.19 6.53
N PHE A 215 19.70 3.23 5.62
CA PHE A 215 18.72 3.07 4.54
C PHE A 215 17.37 2.59 5.06
N ILE A 216 17.34 1.56 5.91
CA ILE A 216 16.11 1.03 6.51
C ILE A 216 15.34 2.14 7.25
N GLN A 217 16.05 2.98 8.01
CA GLN A 217 15.41 4.06 8.78
C GLN A 217 14.74 5.12 7.91
N LYS A 218 15.18 5.29 6.64
CA LYS A 218 14.59 6.24 5.68
C LYS A 218 13.31 5.72 5.01
N ILE A 219 13.02 4.42 5.09
CA ILE A 219 11.85 3.81 4.44
C ILE A 219 10.56 4.39 5.05
N LYS A 220 9.42 4.37 4.34
CA LYS A 220 8.11 4.74 4.90
C LYS A 220 7.40 3.49 5.41
N ASP A 221 6.69 3.58 6.53
CA ASP A 221 6.07 2.41 7.18
C ASP A 221 5.00 1.69 6.33
N HIS A 222 4.53 2.31 5.25
CA HIS A 222 3.38 1.86 4.46
C HIS A 222 3.61 1.95 2.94
N SER A 223 4.87 1.86 2.47
CA SER A 223 5.21 2.09 1.06
C SER A 223 5.25 0.86 0.16
N SER A 224 5.35 -0.37 0.69
CA SER A 224 5.52 -1.57 -0.14
C SER A 224 4.49 -2.66 0.16
N PHE A 225 4.36 -3.55 -0.82
CA PHE A 225 3.68 -4.83 -0.67
C PHE A 225 4.57 -5.78 0.13
N TYR A 226 3.98 -6.63 0.97
CA TYR A 226 4.70 -7.66 1.71
C TYR A 226 3.97 -9.00 1.57
N GLU A 227 4.66 -9.99 1.04
CA GLU A 227 4.24 -11.38 0.94
C GLU A 227 4.91 -12.15 2.10
N GLY A 228 4.45 -11.95 3.33
CA GLY A 228 5.07 -12.58 4.51
C GLY A 228 4.82 -11.83 5.82
N ASN A 229 5.71 -12.01 6.79
CA ASN A 229 5.61 -11.32 8.09
C ASN A 229 6.57 -10.13 8.24
N LEU A 230 7.49 -9.93 7.28
CA LEU A 230 8.48 -8.86 7.29
C LEU A 230 7.91 -7.61 6.60
N SER A 231 7.42 -6.66 7.39
CA SER A 231 6.96 -5.35 6.90
C SER A 231 8.02 -4.27 7.13
N ASN A 232 7.91 -3.13 6.45
CA ASN A 232 8.80 -1.96 6.61
C ASN A 232 8.90 -1.54 8.08
N LYS A 233 7.79 -1.65 8.81
CA LYS A 233 7.76 -1.37 10.24
C LYS A 233 8.60 -2.38 11.03
N VAL A 234 8.51 -3.67 10.71
CA VAL A 234 9.34 -4.70 11.33
C VAL A 234 10.80 -4.43 11.01
N LEU A 235 11.16 -4.21 9.73
CA LEU A 235 12.53 -3.86 9.31
C LEU A 235 13.10 -2.70 10.10
N LYS A 236 12.37 -1.59 10.24
CA LYS A 236 12.82 -0.44 11.04
C LYS A 236 13.09 -0.79 12.49
N MET A 237 12.14 -1.48 13.11
CA MET A 237 12.21 -1.85 14.52
C MET A 237 13.28 -2.92 14.79
N THR A 238 13.70 -3.65 13.76
CA THR A 238 14.77 -4.66 13.83
C THR A 238 16.03 -4.24 13.08
N SER A 239 16.16 -2.98 12.67
CA SER A 239 17.22 -2.52 11.75
C SER A 239 18.62 -2.86 12.25
N THR A 240 18.86 -2.70 13.55
CA THR A 240 20.15 -3.01 14.17
C THR A 240 20.47 -4.51 14.10
N SER A 241 19.52 -5.38 14.37
CA SER A 241 19.72 -6.84 14.36
C SER A 241 19.73 -7.46 12.95
N ILE A 242 18.89 -6.96 12.05
CA ILE A 242 18.75 -7.50 10.69
C ILE A 242 19.80 -6.97 9.71
N SER A 243 20.48 -5.86 10.04
CA SER A 243 21.46 -5.25 9.15
C SER A 243 22.67 -6.15 8.85
N LYS A 244 23.15 -6.92 9.83
CA LYS A 244 24.27 -7.85 9.64
C LYS A 244 23.97 -8.91 8.57
N PRO A 245 22.91 -9.74 8.68
CA PRO A 245 22.62 -10.73 7.64
C PRO A 245 22.32 -10.11 6.28
N LEU A 246 21.68 -8.93 6.23
CA LEU A 246 21.46 -8.24 4.96
C LEU A 246 22.77 -7.77 4.32
N ALA A 247 23.75 -7.30 5.09
CA ALA A 247 25.06 -6.91 4.56
C ALA A 247 25.79 -8.11 3.92
N ILE A 248 25.73 -9.28 4.56
CA ILE A 248 26.32 -10.52 4.02
C ILE A 248 25.65 -10.87 2.68
N ILE A 249 24.31 -10.89 2.64
CA ILE A 249 23.54 -11.19 1.43
C ILE A 249 23.84 -10.19 0.31
N PHE A 250 23.81 -8.89 0.59
CA PHE A 250 23.99 -7.85 -0.43
C PHE A 250 25.41 -7.84 -1.01
N ASN A 251 26.44 -7.99 -0.17
CA ASN A 251 27.80 -8.12 -0.68
C ASN A 251 27.95 -9.34 -1.57
N LYS A 252 27.36 -10.47 -1.17
CA LYS A 252 27.41 -11.70 -1.96
C LYS A 252 26.68 -11.59 -3.30
N ILE A 253 25.55 -10.89 -3.35
CA ILE A 253 24.84 -10.57 -4.61
C ILE A 253 25.76 -9.78 -5.55
N VAL A 254 26.49 -8.80 -5.02
CA VAL A 254 27.42 -7.97 -5.80
C VAL A 254 28.62 -8.78 -6.27
N GLU A 255 29.24 -9.58 -5.39
CA GLU A 255 30.40 -10.41 -5.68
C GLU A 255 30.09 -11.50 -6.73
N LEU A 256 28.94 -12.17 -6.61
CA LEU A 256 28.54 -13.22 -7.56
C LEU A 256 27.93 -12.65 -8.85
N GLY A 257 27.45 -11.40 -8.83
CA GLY A 257 26.67 -10.83 -9.92
C GLY A 257 25.30 -11.51 -10.12
N ILE A 258 24.78 -12.20 -9.10
CA ILE A 258 23.53 -12.96 -9.16
C ILE A 258 22.49 -12.35 -8.24
N PHE A 259 21.37 -11.89 -8.81
CA PHE A 259 20.25 -11.39 -8.03
C PHE A 259 19.29 -12.54 -7.62
N PRO A 260 18.87 -12.65 -6.35
CA PRO A 260 18.10 -13.79 -5.85
C PRO A 260 16.68 -13.84 -6.42
N LEU A 261 16.18 -15.02 -6.74
CA LEU A 261 14.82 -15.28 -7.21
C LEU A 261 13.76 -14.79 -6.22
N ALA A 262 13.98 -14.97 -4.92
CA ALA A 262 13.05 -14.52 -3.89
C ALA A 262 12.81 -13.00 -3.93
N PHE A 263 13.84 -12.22 -4.28
CA PHE A 263 13.75 -10.76 -4.40
C PHE A 263 13.22 -10.29 -5.77
N LYS A 264 13.10 -11.18 -6.77
CA LYS A 264 12.49 -10.86 -8.07
C LYS A 264 10.96 -10.87 -8.03
N LYS A 265 10.36 -11.34 -6.93
CA LYS A 265 8.90 -11.36 -6.76
C LYS A 265 8.36 -9.96 -6.49
N ALA A 266 7.29 -9.61 -7.20
CA ALA A 266 6.60 -8.34 -7.04
C ALA A 266 5.10 -8.51 -7.27
N VAL A 267 4.30 -7.67 -6.61
CA VAL A 267 2.89 -7.52 -6.96
C VAL A 267 2.75 -6.50 -8.07
N VAL A 268 2.23 -6.95 -9.20
CA VAL A 268 1.97 -6.08 -10.35
C VAL A 268 0.55 -5.53 -10.26
N ILE A 269 0.44 -4.21 -10.22
CA ILE A 269 -0.83 -3.49 -10.26
C ILE A 269 -0.99 -2.85 -11.65
N PRO A 270 -1.96 -3.31 -12.47
CA PRO A 270 -2.26 -2.65 -13.74
C PRO A 270 -2.92 -1.28 -13.48
N ILE A 271 -2.31 -0.22 -13.99
CA ILE A 271 -2.86 1.15 -13.94
C ILE A 271 -3.31 1.57 -15.33
N PHE A 272 -4.60 1.87 -15.48
CA PHE A 272 -5.16 2.33 -16.74
C PHE A 272 -4.47 3.61 -17.22
N LYS A 273 -4.03 3.62 -18.48
CA LYS A 273 -3.36 4.76 -19.12
C LYS A 273 -4.39 5.63 -19.87
N SER A 274 -5.01 5.07 -20.91
CA SER A 274 -5.93 5.72 -21.88
C SER A 274 -6.43 4.67 -22.87
N GLY A 275 -7.46 4.96 -23.67
CA GLY A 275 -7.99 4.03 -24.67
C GLY A 275 -9.09 3.11 -24.12
N ASP A 276 -9.24 1.93 -24.71
CA ASP A 276 -10.23 0.94 -24.25
C ASP A 276 -9.74 0.23 -22.98
N LYS A 277 -10.57 0.27 -21.93
CA LYS A 277 -10.33 -0.41 -20.65
C LYS A 277 -10.41 -1.94 -20.76
N GLY A 278 -11.01 -2.47 -21.82
CA GLY A 278 -11.06 -3.91 -22.09
C GLY A 278 -9.74 -4.51 -22.55
N LEU A 279 -8.76 -3.68 -22.93
CA LEU A 279 -7.50 -4.15 -23.54
C LEU A 279 -6.31 -4.02 -22.56
N PRO A 280 -5.55 -5.09 -22.30
CA PRO A 280 -4.39 -5.05 -21.39
C PRO A 280 -3.31 -4.03 -21.78
N GLU A 281 -3.10 -3.81 -23.08
CA GLU A 281 -2.14 -2.84 -23.61
C GLU A 281 -2.40 -1.41 -23.14
N ASN A 282 -3.62 -1.10 -22.74
CA ASN A 282 -4.04 0.20 -22.24
C ASN A 282 -3.77 0.39 -20.74
N TYR A 283 -2.95 -0.47 -20.15
CA TYR A 283 -2.53 -0.39 -18.77
C TYR A 283 -1.01 -0.38 -18.66
N ARG A 284 -0.51 0.23 -17.59
CA ARG A 284 0.90 0.20 -17.19
C ARG A 284 1.08 -0.78 -16.04
N PRO A 285 2.08 -1.68 -16.08
CA PRO A 285 2.42 -2.51 -14.93
C PRO A 285 3.16 -1.67 -13.89
N ILE A 286 2.57 -1.46 -12.71
CA ILE A 286 3.29 -0.94 -11.55
C ILE A 286 3.67 -2.11 -10.66
N SER A 287 4.97 -2.43 -10.63
CA SER A 287 5.52 -3.46 -9.76
C SER A 287 5.75 -2.90 -8.36
N LEU A 288 5.11 -3.52 -7.37
CA LEU A 288 5.39 -3.35 -5.95
C LEU A 288 6.32 -4.50 -5.53
N THR A 289 7.61 -4.23 -5.47
CA THR A 289 8.59 -5.21 -5.00
C THR A 289 8.51 -5.37 -3.48
N LEU A 290 8.96 -6.54 -3.01
CA LEU A 290 9.48 -6.65 -1.66
C LEU A 290 10.66 -5.66 -1.54
N GLU A 291 10.72 -4.95 -0.42
CA GLU A 291 11.62 -3.79 -0.20
C GLU A 291 13.03 -3.92 -0.79
#